data_AF-C5DQ85-F1
#
_entry.id   AF-C5DQ85-F1
#
_cell.length_a   1.000
_cell.length_b   1.000
_cell.length_c   1.000
_cell.angle_alpha   90.00
_cell.angle_beta   90.00
_cell.angle_gamma   90.00
#
_symmetry.space_group_name_H-M   'P 1'
#
loop_
_entity.id
_entity.type
_entity.pdbx_description
1 polymer ?
#
loop_
_entity_poly.entity_id
_entity_poly.type
_entity_poly.pdbx_seq_one_letter_code
_entity_poly.pdbx_strand_id
1 'polypeptide(L)'
;MPSAADIRRRRNASKEYRLCMLVLGERGIGKKTFLNNLCGKTVFPTEERIKEVPEPSQAHASPDIQLTTELVQLDDARSTPIDIVLFPGCGDCMDNTSTPGKIKEYLDAQFDIVLNEELRIKRSRVDTDSRSHVCIYFIRATSRGLREFDVQLMKQLGDRVNIIPVIGKADLLTSEELQHNKKLIMHDIAKHELNVFDFKNDKLQDSLVEADDFLCDGRNEKIPDVNIRDMLPFALICGDKEITEPRGEIAHVRNYQWGQIVVEDGSNSDFIFLKHILLGSHLQELKDVTNDVFYENYRTKMLLSKKVSVEYSREFMGPEPSQLPASATGSKRRNAFSVSSSVPEQEKDEYMPFSKEMEEKNKIIKAYQQKIEALEKMLKNNPDDAAAKACLEAIM
;
A
#
# COMPACT_ATOMS: atom_id res chain seq x y z
N MET A 1 -38.81 -1.32 -16.44
CA MET A 1 -37.82 -0.30 -16.07
C MET A 1 -37.01 -0.86 -14.91
N PRO A 2 -35.69 -1.10 -15.06
CA PRO A 2 -34.87 -1.56 -13.94
C PRO A 2 -34.80 -0.47 -12.85
N SER A 3 -34.80 -0.87 -11.59
CA SER A 3 -34.76 0.03 -10.44
C SER A 3 -33.45 0.83 -10.43
N ALA A 4 -33.48 2.07 -9.93
CA ALA A 4 -32.27 2.88 -9.73
C ALA A 4 -31.22 2.17 -8.83
N ALA A 5 -31.68 1.26 -7.96
CA ALA A 5 -30.81 0.39 -7.17
C ALA A 5 -30.09 -0.66 -8.04
N ASP A 6 -30.76 -1.24 -9.05
CA ASP A 6 -30.17 -2.22 -9.97
C ASP A 6 -29.15 -1.56 -10.91
N ILE A 7 -29.40 -0.31 -11.32
CA ILE A 7 -28.47 0.47 -12.14
C ILE A 7 -27.23 0.88 -11.32
N ARG A 8 -27.39 1.19 -10.03
CA ARG A 8 -26.25 1.39 -9.10
C ARG A 8 -25.47 0.10 -8.86
N ARG A 9 -26.15 -1.03 -8.62
CA ARG A 9 -25.52 -2.36 -8.48
C ARG A 9 -24.74 -2.75 -9.73
N ARG A 10 -25.27 -2.52 -10.94
CA ARG A 10 -24.54 -2.79 -12.21
C ARG A 10 -23.37 -1.84 -12.46
N ARG A 11 -23.46 -0.56 -12.06
CA ARG A 11 -22.35 0.39 -12.19
C ARG A 11 -21.22 0.10 -11.20
N ASN A 12 -21.55 -0.38 -10.00
CA ASN A 12 -20.57 -0.82 -9.01
C ASN A 12 -19.99 -2.21 -9.35
N ALA A 13 -20.77 -3.12 -9.92
CA ALA A 13 -20.29 -4.44 -10.37
C ALA A 13 -19.32 -4.37 -11.57
N SER A 14 -19.27 -3.26 -12.30
CA SER A 14 -18.36 -3.06 -13.44
C SER A 14 -16.98 -2.52 -13.04
N LYS A 15 -16.75 -2.19 -11.77
CA LYS A 15 -15.41 -1.92 -11.25
C LYS A 15 -14.90 -3.23 -10.65
N GLU A 16 -13.97 -3.89 -11.33
CA GLU A 16 -13.20 -4.98 -10.72
C GLU A 16 -12.39 -4.39 -9.56
N TYR A 17 -12.90 -4.55 -8.33
CA TYR A 17 -12.21 -4.08 -7.14
C TYR A 17 -11.10 -5.08 -6.81
N ARG A 18 -9.85 -4.71 -7.13
CA ARG A 18 -8.67 -5.43 -6.65
C ARG A 18 -8.38 -5.15 -5.19
N LEU A 19 -8.38 -6.16 -4.34
CA LEU A 19 -8.00 -5.99 -2.94
C LEU A 19 -6.58 -6.51 -2.74
N CYS A 20 -5.62 -5.62 -2.53
CA CYS A 20 -4.32 -6.02 -1.99
C CYS A 20 -4.35 -6.02 -0.46
N MET A 21 -4.13 -7.19 0.16
CA MET A 21 -4.00 -7.38 1.59
C MET A 21 -2.58 -7.82 1.96
N LEU A 22 -2.04 -7.20 3.00
CA LEU A 22 -0.75 -7.48 3.58
C LEU A 22 -0.95 -8.31 4.85
N VAL A 23 -0.28 -9.46 4.95
CA VAL A 23 -0.36 -10.33 6.13
C VAL A 23 0.98 -10.38 6.85
N LEU A 24 1.01 -9.92 8.10
CA LEU A 24 2.19 -9.83 8.95
C LEU A 24 2.07 -10.70 10.20
N GLY A 25 3.20 -11.16 10.73
CA GLY A 25 3.27 -11.86 12.02
C GLY A 25 4.48 -12.80 12.11
N GLU A 26 4.58 -13.55 13.22
CA GLU A 26 5.66 -14.53 13.45
C GLU A 26 5.53 -15.79 12.60
N ARG A 27 6.60 -16.58 12.45
CA ARG A 27 6.48 -17.92 11.86
C ARG A 27 5.64 -18.84 12.76
N GLY A 28 4.87 -19.70 12.10
CA GLY A 28 4.08 -20.72 12.80
C GLY A 28 2.79 -20.21 13.46
N ILE A 29 2.40 -18.94 13.32
CA ILE A 29 1.15 -18.40 13.89
C ILE A 29 -0.12 -18.80 13.11
N GLY A 30 0.03 -19.35 11.91
CA GLY A 30 -1.10 -19.82 11.09
C GLY A 30 -1.49 -18.92 9.92
N LYS A 31 -0.63 -17.98 9.48
CA LYS A 31 -0.90 -17.06 8.35
C LYS A 31 -1.28 -17.78 7.05
N LYS A 32 -0.48 -18.78 6.63
CA LYS A 32 -0.75 -19.56 5.41
C LYS A 32 -2.06 -20.36 5.53
N THR A 33 -2.32 -20.97 6.69
CA THR A 33 -3.59 -21.66 6.94
C THR A 33 -4.77 -20.69 6.89
N PHE A 34 -4.66 -19.50 7.49
CA PHE A 34 -5.70 -18.46 7.40
C PHE A 34 -6.01 -18.08 5.96
N LEU A 35 -4.98 -17.87 5.12
CA LEU A 35 -5.15 -17.54 3.71
C LEU A 35 -5.85 -18.66 2.94
N ASN A 36 -5.48 -19.91 3.19
CA ASN A 36 -6.16 -21.07 2.59
C ASN A 36 -7.65 -21.12 2.99
N ASN A 37 -7.98 -20.86 4.27
CA ASN A 37 -9.36 -20.83 4.77
C ASN A 37 -10.14 -19.63 4.18
N LEU A 38 -9.48 -18.47 4.01
CA LEU A 38 -10.10 -17.27 3.44
C LEU A 38 -10.43 -17.47 1.95
N CYS A 39 -9.53 -18.12 1.21
CA CYS A 39 -9.68 -18.36 -0.22
C CYS A 39 -10.54 -19.58 -0.56
N GLY A 40 -10.87 -20.43 0.42
CA GLY A 40 -11.60 -21.69 0.19
C GLY A 40 -10.87 -22.64 -0.78
N LYS A 41 -9.57 -22.43 -0.95
CA LYS A 41 -8.67 -23.16 -1.85
C LYS A 41 -7.32 -23.29 -1.15
N THR A 42 -6.65 -24.43 -1.31
CA THR A 42 -5.27 -24.61 -0.85
C THR A 42 -4.31 -23.87 -1.78
N VAL A 43 -4.21 -22.54 -1.63
CA VAL A 43 -3.30 -21.70 -2.42
C VAL A 43 -1.85 -21.97 -2.02
N PHE A 44 -1.60 -22.16 -0.72
CA PHE A 44 -0.32 -22.61 -0.19
C PHE A 44 -0.37 -24.10 0.14
N PRO A 45 0.19 -25.00 -0.69
CA PRO A 45 0.39 -26.38 -0.29
C PRO A 45 1.36 -26.44 0.89
N THR A 46 1.02 -27.25 1.89
CA THR A 46 1.82 -27.54 3.11
C THR A 46 3.26 -28.02 2.82
N GLU A 47 3.61 -28.26 1.55
CA GLU A 47 4.91 -28.74 1.08
C GLU A 47 6.05 -27.72 1.19
N GLU A 48 5.77 -26.42 1.28
CA GLU A 48 6.81 -25.41 1.55
C GLU A 48 7.37 -25.50 2.97
N ARG A 49 6.66 -26.16 3.88
CA ARG A 49 7.09 -26.39 5.28
C ARG A 49 8.38 -27.23 5.35
N ILE A 50 8.69 -27.98 4.29
CA ILE A 50 9.83 -28.91 4.21
C ILE A 50 11.07 -28.23 3.59
N LYS A 51 10.89 -27.21 2.73
CA LYS A 51 12.02 -26.50 2.09
C LYS A 51 12.65 -25.43 2.97
N GLU A 52 11.98 -25.02 4.05
CA GLU A 52 12.47 -24.01 5.01
C GLU A 52 13.35 -24.58 6.13
N VAL A 53 13.61 -25.89 6.19
CA VAL A 53 14.63 -26.42 7.10
C VAL A 53 15.98 -26.15 6.42
N PRO A 54 16.77 -25.15 6.87
CA PRO A 54 18.09 -24.94 6.32
C PRO A 54 18.91 -26.18 6.68
N GLU A 55 19.81 -26.61 5.78
CA GLU A 55 20.85 -27.55 6.19
C GLU A 55 21.52 -27.05 7.48
N PRO A 56 21.91 -27.92 8.42
CA PRO A 56 22.54 -27.52 9.68
C PRO A 56 23.82 -26.67 9.49
N SER A 57 24.43 -26.73 8.30
CA SER A 57 25.53 -25.89 7.81
C SER A 57 25.16 -24.42 7.56
N GLN A 58 23.89 -24.09 7.29
CA GLN A 58 23.40 -22.74 7.01
C GLN A 58 22.64 -22.10 8.19
N ALA A 59 22.60 -22.75 9.36
CA ALA A 59 21.92 -22.23 10.56
C ALA A 59 22.47 -20.88 11.07
N HIS A 60 23.68 -20.49 10.65
CA HIS A 60 24.27 -19.19 10.95
C HIS A 60 23.75 -18.05 10.08
N ALA A 61 23.13 -18.36 8.93
CA ALA A 61 22.53 -17.37 8.06
C ALA A 61 21.08 -17.17 8.47
N SER A 62 20.74 -15.97 8.94
CA SER A 62 19.33 -15.57 9.08
C SER A 62 18.69 -15.67 7.69
N PRO A 63 17.64 -16.48 7.48
CA PRO A 63 16.98 -16.56 6.18
C PRO A 63 16.48 -15.17 5.81
N ASP A 64 16.91 -14.66 4.66
CA ASP A 64 16.46 -13.35 4.21
C ASP A 64 14.94 -13.39 4.03
N ILE A 65 14.28 -12.29 4.39
CA ILE A 65 12.82 -12.21 4.38
C ILE A 65 12.39 -12.12 2.92
N GLN A 66 12.19 -13.27 2.27
CA GLN A 66 11.69 -13.33 0.90
C GLN A 66 10.21 -13.01 0.90
N LEU A 67 9.86 -11.85 0.37
CA LEU A 67 8.47 -11.45 0.20
C LEU A 67 7.76 -12.38 -0.78
N THR A 68 6.68 -13.03 -0.35
CA THR A 68 5.85 -13.87 -1.22
C THR A 68 4.59 -13.08 -1.55
N THR A 69 4.48 -12.61 -2.79
CA THR A 69 3.24 -12.04 -3.33
C THR A 69 2.53 -13.10 -4.15
N GLU A 70 1.27 -13.36 -3.82
CA GLU A 70 0.39 -14.23 -4.59
C GLU A 70 -0.86 -13.48 -5.00
N LEU A 71 -1.27 -13.65 -6.26
CA LEU A 71 -2.52 -13.12 -6.78
C LEU A 71 -3.53 -14.26 -6.77
N VAL A 72 -4.57 -14.14 -5.95
CA VAL A 72 -5.64 -15.12 -5.82
C VAL A 72 -6.95 -14.52 -6.30
N GLN A 73 -7.56 -15.15 -7.29
CA GLN A 73 -8.93 -14.82 -7.69
C GLN A 73 -9.89 -15.68 -6.88
N LEU A 74 -10.77 -15.02 -6.12
CA LEU A 74 -11.89 -15.68 -5.44
C LEU A 74 -12.98 -16.03 -6.46
N ASP A 75 -13.52 -17.24 -6.35
CA ASP A 75 -14.62 -17.74 -7.20
C ASP A 75 -16.01 -17.32 -6.67
N ASP A 76 -16.08 -16.41 -5.70
CA ASP A 76 -17.35 -15.97 -5.12
C ASP A 76 -18.12 -15.02 -6.07
N ALA A 77 -19.42 -14.83 -5.85
CA ALA A 77 -20.35 -14.13 -6.77
C ALA A 77 -19.93 -12.72 -7.24
N ARG A 78 -18.92 -12.10 -6.60
CA ARG A 78 -18.34 -10.79 -6.97
C ARG A 78 -17.00 -10.85 -7.74
N SER A 79 -16.42 -12.03 -8.01
CA SER A 79 -15.15 -12.23 -8.75
C SER A 79 -14.13 -11.09 -8.54
N THR A 80 -13.85 -10.75 -7.28
CA THR A 80 -12.88 -9.72 -6.95
C THR A 80 -11.49 -10.35 -6.91
N PRO A 81 -10.55 -10.00 -7.81
CA PRO A 81 -9.15 -10.41 -7.68
C PRO A 81 -8.56 -9.87 -6.37
N ILE A 82 -7.96 -10.75 -5.57
CA ILE A 82 -7.28 -10.38 -4.32
C ILE A 82 -5.79 -10.62 -4.49
N ASP A 83 -5.00 -9.58 -4.24
CA ASP A 83 -3.55 -9.68 -4.14
C ASP A 83 -3.20 -9.91 -2.67
N ILE A 84 -2.57 -11.03 -2.38
CA ILE A 84 -2.14 -11.39 -1.03
C ILE A 84 -0.63 -11.25 -0.97
N VAL A 85 -0.16 -10.37 -0.10
CA VAL A 85 1.26 -10.19 0.19
C VAL A 85 1.55 -10.77 1.55
N LEU A 86 2.35 -11.84 1.59
CA LEU A 86 2.80 -12.47 2.82
C LEU A 86 4.23 -12.07 3.13
N PHE A 87 4.46 -11.51 4.31
CA PHE A 87 5.81 -11.39 4.86
C PHE A 87 6.11 -12.62 5.74
N PRO A 88 7.09 -13.46 5.36
CA PRO A 88 7.49 -14.57 6.20
C PRO A 88 8.23 -14.05 7.43
N GLY A 89 7.75 -14.48 8.60
CA GLY A 89 8.50 -14.42 9.86
C GLY A 89 8.99 -13.05 10.34
N CYS A 90 8.06 -12.14 10.65
CA CYS A 90 8.42 -10.92 11.38
C CYS A 90 8.72 -11.28 12.85
N GLY A 91 9.93 -10.99 13.32
CA GLY A 91 10.29 -11.20 14.72
C GLY A 91 10.99 -12.51 15.07
N ASP A 92 11.32 -13.36 14.08
CA ASP A 92 11.97 -14.66 14.33
C ASP A 92 13.50 -14.59 14.39
N CYS A 93 14.11 -13.51 13.87
CA CYS A 93 15.57 -13.36 13.90
C CYS A 93 16.04 -12.93 15.29
N MET A 94 17.31 -13.17 15.61
CA MET A 94 17.89 -12.65 16.86
C MET A 94 17.95 -11.12 16.85
N ASP A 95 18.32 -10.54 15.70
CA ASP A 95 18.33 -9.10 15.47
C ASP A 95 17.14 -8.70 14.58
N ASN A 96 16.05 -8.24 15.21
CA ASN A 96 14.83 -7.82 14.51
C ASN A 96 14.73 -6.31 14.29
N THR A 97 15.78 -5.55 14.58
CA THR A 97 15.77 -4.08 14.51
C THR A 97 15.59 -3.56 13.08
N SER A 98 16.01 -4.31 12.07
CA SER A 98 15.91 -3.93 10.65
C SER A 98 14.59 -4.33 9.98
N THR A 99 13.84 -5.29 10.55
CA THR A 99 12.63 -5.85 9.94
C THR A 99 11.52 -4.81 9.71
N PRO A 100 11.19 -3.93 10.68
CA PRO A 100 10.20 -2.87 10.47
C PRO A 100 10.59 -1.92 9.33
N GLY A 101 11.89 -1.64 9.17
CA GLY A 101 12.44 -0.83 8.09
C GLY A 101 12.21 -1.45 6.71
N LYS A 102 12.48 -2.75 6.56
CA LYS A 102 12.24 -3.48 5.30
C LYS A 102 10.75 -3.45 4.87
N ILE A 103 9.83 -3.63 5.82
CA ILE A 103 8.38 -3.60 5.53
C ILE A 103 7.95 -2.19 5.12
N LYS A 104 8.46 -1.17 5.83
CA LYS A 104 8.21 0.23 5.51
C LYS A 104 8.72 0.60 4.11
N GLU A 105 9.93 0.17 3.76
CA GLU A 105 10.53 0.39 2.44
C GLU A 105 9.71 -0.29 1.33
N TYR A 106 9.23 -1.51 1.56
CA TYR A 106 8.33 -2.17 0.61
C TYR A 106 7.03 -1.38 0.38
N LEU A 107 6.41 -0.87 1.44
CA LEU A 107 5.18 -0.07 1.33
C LEU A 107 5.43 1.26 0.60
N ASP A 108 6.53 1.93 0.91
CA ASP A 108 6.96 3.14 0.19
C ASP A 108 7.20 2.84 -1.30
N ALA A 109 7.83 1.72 -1.63
CA ALA A 109 8.05 1.30 -3.01
C ALA A 109 6.72 1.05 -3.76
N GLN A 110 5.70 0.49 -3.11
CA GLN A 110 4.37 0.36 -3.72
C GLN A 110 3.73 1.72 -4.01
N PHE A 111 3.84 2.67 -3.09
CA PHE A 111 3.36 4.03 -3.34
C PHE A 111 4.15 4.74 -4.43
N ASP A 112 5.46 4.50 -4.53
CA ASP A 112 6.30 5.06 -5.59
C ASP A 112 5.94 4.52 -6.97
N ILE A 113 5.59 3.24 -7.09
CA ILE A 113 5.11 2.67 -8.36
C ILE A 113 3.87 3.43 -8.84
N VAL A 114 2.89 3.62 -7.96
CA VAL A 114 1.66 4.37 -8.29
C VAL A 114 1.96 5.83 -8.58
N LEU A 115 2.78 6.49 -7.76
CA LEU A 115 3.17 7.88 -7.97
C LEU A 115 3.92 8.07 -9.31
N ASN A 116 4.81 7.15 -9.67
CA ASN A 116 5.53 7.21 -10.93
C ASN A 116 4.60 7.01 -12.13
N GLU A 117 3.57 6.15 -12.00
CA GLU A 117 2.55 5.99 -13.04
C GLU A 117 1.70 7.27 -13.18
N GLU A 118 1.30 7.90 -12.07
CA GLU A 118 0.58 9.19 -12.10
C GLU A 118 1.39 10.31 -12.77
N LEU A 119 2.71 10.31 -12.59
CA LEU A 119 3.62 11.29 -13.18
C LEU A 119 3.87 11.06 -14.68
N ARG A 120 3.54 9.89 -15.25
CA ARG A 120 3.71 9.63 -16.68
C ARG A 120 2.74 10.45 -17.52
N ILE A 121 3.23 10.99 -18.63
CA ILE A 121 2.47 11.83 -19.57
C ILE A 121 1.46 10.99 -20.37
N LYS A 122 1.85 9.78 -20.79
CA LYS A 122 0.97 8.80 -21.43
C LYS A 122 0.54 7.78 -20.38
N ARG A 123 -0.61 8.03 -19.76
CA ARG A 123 -1.19 7.14 -18.76
C ARG A 123 -1.90 5.97 -19.42
N SER A 124 -1.67 4.77 -18.89
CA SER A 124 -2.56 3.64 -19.16
C SER A 124 -3.94 3.97 -18.54
N ARG A 125 -5.03 3.41 -19.09
CA ARG A 125 -6.36 3.46 -18.44
C ARG A 125 -6.62 2.24 -17.56
N VAL A 126 -5.75 1.25 -17.61
CA VAL A 126 -5.89 -0.03 -16.91
C VAL A 126 -4.84 -0.06 -15.81
N ASP A 127 -4.92 0.92 -14.91
CA ASP A 127 -3.97 1.01 -13.82
C ASP A 127 -4.32 -0.05 -12.78
N THR A 128 -3.38 -0.96 -12.57
CA THR A 128 -3.50 -2.03 -11.59
C THR A 128 -3.03 -1.49 -10.24
N ASP A 129 -3.96 -1.31 -9.31
CA ASP A 129 -3.65 -0.81 -7.97
C ASP A 129 -2.85 -1.86 -7.18
N SER A 130 -1.54 -1.63 -6.98
CA SER A 130 -0.66 -2.51 -6.21
C SER A 130 -0.51 -2.07 -4.74
N ARG A 131 -1.27 -1.05 -4.30
CA ARG A 131 -1.16 -0.51 -2.93
C ARG A 131 -1.76 -1.49 -1.93
N SER A 132 -1.06 -1.71 -0.83
CA SER A 132 -1.62 -2.49 0.29
C SER A 132 -2.73 -1.70 0.99
N HIS A 133 -3.98 -2.14 0.85
CA HIS A 133 -5.14 -1.46 1.43
C HIS A 133 -5.32 -1.80 2.91
N VAL A 134 -4.97 -3.03 3.28
CA VAL A 134 -5.18 -3.58 4.62
C VAL A 134 -3.96 -4.36 5.04
N CYS A 135 -3.52 -4.18 6.28
CA CYS A 135 -2.51 -4.99 6.94
C CYS A 135 -3.16 -5.79 8.07
N ILE A 136 -3.26 -7.10 7.90
CA ILE A 136 -3.70 -8.02 8.95
C ILE A 136 -2.48 -8.38 9.79
N TYR A 137 -2.49 -7.95 11.05
CA TYR A 137 -1.39 -8.16 11.98
C TYR A 137 -1.70 -9.31 12.93
N PHE A 138 -1.02 -10.45 12.75
CA PHE A 138 -1.17 -11.61 13.62
C PHE A 138 -0.34 -11.45 14.90
N ILE A 139 -1.05 -11.20 16.00
CA ILE A 139 -0.55 -11.20 17.37
C ILE A 139 -0.58 -12.63 17.90
N ARG A 140 0.53 -13.05 18.50
CA ARG A 140 0.62 -14.35 19.16
C ARG A 140 -0.35 -14.40 20.35
N ALA A 141 -1.12 -15.47 20.46
CA ALA A 141 -1.91 -15.79 21.64
C ALA A 141 -1.01 -15.93 22.90
N THR A 142 -0.82 -14.82 23.61
CA THR A 142 -0.02 -14.72 24.84
C THR A 142 -0.89 -14.05 25.90
N SER A 143 -0.91 -14.55 27.14
CA SER A 143 -1.70 -13.97 28.23
C SER A 143 -1.11 -12.70 28.86
N ARG A 144 -0.09 -12.10 28.23
CA ARG A 144 0.69 -10.98 28.78
C ARG A 144 0.55 -9.66 28.02
N GLY A 145 -0.30 -9.59 26.99
CA GLY A 145 -0.48 -8.40 26.15
C GLY A 145 0.44 -8.35 24.93
N LEU A 146 0.68 -7.14 24.41
CA LEU A 146 1.49 -6.92 23.21
C LEU A 146 2.99 -6.96 23.53
N ARG A 147 3.79 -7.49 22.60
CA ARG A 147 5.26 -7.45 22.74
C ARG A 147 5.81 -6.11 22.28
N GLU A 148 6.96 -5.73 22.82
CA GLU A 148 7.62 -4.47 22.45
C GLU A 148 7.94 -4.38 20.96
N PHE A 149 8.37 -5.49 20.35
CA PHE A 149 8.59 -5.57 18.90
C PHE A 149 7.31 -5.29 18.11
N ASP A 150 6.19 -5.87 18.55
CA ASP A 150 4.89 -5.73 17.90
C ASP A 150 4.42 -4.26 17.99
N VAL A 151 4.59 -3.61 19.14
CA VAL A 151 4.31 -2.19 19.37
C VAL A 151 5.16 -1.30 18.44
N GLN A 152 6.48 -1.56 18.35
CA GLN A 152 7.37 -0.79 17.49
C GLN A 152 6.99 -0.92 16.01
N LEU A 153 6.66 -2.13 15.58
CA LEU A 153 6.25 -2.41 14.20
C LEU A 153 4.93 -1.72 13.86
N MET A 154 3.90 -1.87 14.71
CA MET A 154 2.60 -1.22 14.51
C MET A 154 2.73 0.31 14.48
N LYS A 155 3.58 0.88 15.34
CA LYS A 155 3.84 2.33 15.36
C LYS A 155 4.48 2.84 14.07
N GLN A 156 5.39 2.06 13.47
CA GLN A 156 6.04 2.47 12.21
C GLN A 156 5.15 2.26 10.98
N LEU A 157 4.25 1.28 11.01
CA LEU A 157 3.34 0.95 9.92
C LEU A 157 2.05 1.76 9.93
N GLY A 158 1.62 2.25 11.10
CA GLY A 158 0.37 2.99 11.28
C GLY A 158 0.26 4.30 10.48
N ASP A 159 1.38 4.81 9.95
CA ASP A 159 1.42 5.98 9.08
C ASP A 159 1.14 5.66 7.59
N ARG A 160 1.12 4.38 7.22
CA ARG A 160 1.11 3.94 5.81
C ARG A 160 -0.04 3.01 5.45
N VAL A 161 -0.49 2.17 6.38
CA VAL A 161 -1.48 1.12 6.08
C VAL A 161 -2.46 0.99 7.23
N ASN A 162 -3.71 0.63 6.90
CA ASN A 162 -4.74 0.27 7.86
C ASN A 162 -4.37 -1.05 8.56
N ILE A 163 -4.09 -1.01 9.85
CA ILE A 163 -3.74 -2.21 10.62
C ILE A 163 -4.99 -2.79 11.29
N ILE A 164 -5.23 -4.08 11.08
CA ILE A 164 -6.25 -4.86 11.77
C ILE A 164 -5.54 -5.88 12.68
N PRO A 165 -5.59 -5.71 14.01
CA PRO A 165 -4.98 -6.64 14.95
C PRO A 165 -5.82 -7.91 15.09
N VAL A 166 -5.15 -9.05 14.98
CA VAL A 166 -5.76 -10.37 14.99
C VAL A 166 -4.96 -11.28 15.91
N ILE A 167 -5.63 -11.95 16.84
CA ILE A 167 -5.03 -12.99 17.68
C ILE A 167 -5.04 -14.30 16.88
N GLY A 168 -3.86 -14.79 16.52
CA GLY A 168 -3.71 -16.10 15.89
C GLY A 168 -3.71 -17.24 16.90
N LYS A 169 -4.22 -18.40 16.49
CA LYS A 169 -4.33 -19.60 17.33
C LYS A 169 -5.05 -19.34 18.66
N ALA A 170 -6.25 -18.78 18.55
CA ALA A 170 -7.10 -18.54 19.72
C ALA A 170 -7.44 -19.83 20.49
N ASP A 171 -7.28 -21.01 19.86
CA ASP A 171 -7.42 -22.34 20.47
C ASP A 171 -6.44 -22.61 21.62
N LEU A 172 -5.37 -21.82 21.75
CA LEU A 172 -4.40 -21.94 22.84
C LEU A 172 -4.86 -21.30 24.15
N LEU A 173 -5.89 -20.46 24.11
CA LEU A 173 -6.37 -19.71 25.27
C LEU A 173 -7.76 -20.21 25.65
N THR A 174 -8.03 -20.25 26.96
CA THR A 174 -9.41 -20.41 27.45
C THR A 174 -10.23 -19.15 27.16
N SER A 175 -11.56 -19.26 27.17
CA SER A 175 -12.44 -18.11 26.93
C SER A 175 -12.21 -16.97 27.92
N GLU A 176 -11.90 -17.28 29.19
CA GLU A 176 -11.57 -16.29 30.22
C GLU A 176 -10.23 -15.60 29.95
N GLU A 177 -9.19 -16.37 29.62
CA GLU A 177 -7.87 -15.83 29.26
C GLU A 177 -7.92 -14.99 28.00
N LEU A 178 -8.73 -15.39 27.01
CA LEU A 178 -8.93 -14.65 25.77
C LEU A 178 -9.56 -13.28 26.05
N GLN A 179 -10.60 -13.21 26.89
CA GLN A 179 -11.19 -11.94 27.31
C GLN A 179 -10.19 -11.06 28.06
N HIS A 180 -9.38 -11.65 28.95
CA HIS A 180 -8.34 -10.91 29.65
C HIS A 180 -7.29 -10.37 28.68
N ASN A 181 -6.85 -11.20 27.74
CA ASN A 181 -5.86 -10.82 26.74
C ASN A 181 -6.38 -9.73 25.80
N LYS A 182 -7.64 -9.80 25.34
CA LYS A 182 -8.27 -8.73 24.55
C LYS A 182 -8.21 -7.39 25.29
N LYS A 183 -8.54 -7.38 26.59
CA LYS A 183 -8.47 -6.16 27.44
C LYS A 183 -7.04 -5.62 27.57
N LEU A 184 -6.06 -6.50 27.77
CA LEU A 184 -4.65 -6.11 27.87
C LEU A 184 -4.13 -5.51 26.56
N ILE A 185 -4.40 -6.16 25.43
CA ILE A 185 -4.01 -5.68 24.10
C ILE A 185 -4.63 -4.31 23.81
N MET A 186 -5.92 -4.13 24.11
CA MET A 186 -6.59 -2.84 23.93
C MET A 186 -6.02 -1.74 24.84
N HIS A 187 -5.66 -2.08 26.08
CA HIS A 187 -4.98 -1.15 26.98
C HIS A 187 -3.60 -0.76 26.44
N ASP A 188 -2.82 -1.71 25.92
CA ASP A 188 -1.50 -1.44 25.35
C ASP A 188 -1.57 -0.60 24.07
N ILE A 189 -2.57 -0.86 23.21
CA ILE A 189 -2.86 -0.04 22.01
C ILE A 189 -3.14 1.41 22.41
N ALA A 190 -3.99 1.61 23.43
CA ALA A 190 -4.32 2.95 23.92
C ALA A 190 -3.11 3.65 24.56
N LYS A 191 -2.32 2.92 25.35
CA LYS A 191 -1.12 3.45 26.03
C LYS A 191 -0.04 3.89 25.05
N HIS A 192 0.13 3.17 23.94
CA HIS A 192 1.15 3.45 22.94
C HIS A 192 0.65 4.32 21.77
N GLU A 193 -0.62 4.74 21.80
CA GLU A 193 -1.29 5.53 20.76
C GLU A 193 -1.09 4.90 19.37
N LEU A 194 -1.36 3.59 19.27
CA LEU A 194 -1.21 2.88 18.00
C LEU A 194 -2.39 3.19 17.08
N ASN A 195 -2.07 3.60 15.85
CA ASN A 195 -3.06 3.83 14.80
C ASN A 195 -3.56 2.48 14.26
N VAL A 196 -4.56 1.94 14.93
CA VAL A 196 -5.36 0.80 14.47
C VAL A 196 -6.52 1.32 13.64
N PHE A 197 -6.98 0.54 12.66
CA PHE A 197 -8.17 0.89 11.89
C PHE A 197 -9.38 0.95 12.83
N ASP A 198 -9.92 2.15 13.02
CA ASP A 198 -11.17 2.34 13.77
C ASP A 198 -12.33 2.13 12.82
N PHE A 199 -13.07 1.05 13.03
CA PHE A 199 -14.37 0.84 12.40
C PHE A 199 -15.29 1.94 12.93
N LYS A 200 -15.50 3.01 12.15
CA LYS A 200 -16.23 4.22 12.56
C LYS A 200 -17.66 3.91 13.01
N ASN A 201 -17.88 3.50 14.27
CA ASN A 201 -19.20 3.14 14.83
C ASN A 201 -20.13 2.37 13.87
N ASP A 202 -19.55 1.59 12.94
CA ASP A 202 -20.33 0.96 11.90
C ASP A 202 -20.93 -0.29 12.52
N LYS A 203 -22.26 -0.34 12.51
CA LYS A 203 -23.00 -1.41 13.16
C LYS A 203 -22.80 -2.68 12.33
N LEU A 204 -22.57 -3.82 12.99
CA LEU A 204 -22.53 -5.13 12.34
C LEU A 204 -23.73 -5.38 11.41
N GLN A 205 -24.90 -4.78 11.71
CA GLN A 205 -26.08 -4.82 10.85
C GLN A 205 -25.87 -4.17 9.48
N ASP A 206 -25.27 -2.99 9.36
CA ASP A 206 -25.08 -2.35 8.04
C ASP A 206 -24.12 -3.17 7.16
N SER A 207 -23.18 -3.87 7.79
CA SER A 207 -22.26 -4.78 7.09
C SER A 207 -22.89 -6.12 6.66
N LEU A 208 -23.84 -6.64 7.44
CA LEU A 208 -24.51 -7.91 7.16
C LEU A 208 -25.75 -7.73 6.28
N VAL A 209 -26.37 -6.55 6.26
CA VAL A 209 -27.51 -6.22 5.37
C VAL A 209 -27.08 -6.10 3.90
N GLU A 210 -25.81 -5.82 3.60
CA GLU A 210 -25.30 -5.85 2.21
C GLU A 210 -24.98 -7.27 1.70
N ALA A 211 -24.89 -8.26 2.60
CA ALA A 211 -24.76 -9.68 2.27
C ALA A 211 -26.15 -10.33 2.27
N ASP A 212 -26.93 -10.06 1.20
CA ASP A 212 -28.28 -10.61 0.94
C ASP A 212 -28.36 -12.17 1.01
N ASP A 213 -27.25 -12.89 1.12
CA ASP A 213 -27.19 -14.36 1.03
C ASP A 213 -27.47 -15.12 2.35
N PHE A 214 -27.45 -14.47 3.51
CA PHE A 214 -27.72 -15.16 4.80
C PHE A 214 -29.19 -15.17 5.24
N LEU A 215 -30.10 -14.47 4.54
CA LEU A 215 -31.53 -14.43 4.89
C LEU A 215 -32.34 -15.62 4.32
N CYS A 216 -31.71 -16.78 4.13
CA CYS A 216 -32.38 -18.00 3.64
C CYS A 216 -32.69 -19.03 4.73
N ASP A 217 -32.33 -18.81 6.00
CA ASP A 217 -32.78 -19.67 7.11
C ASP A 217 -33.66 -18.81 8.03
N GLY A 218 -34.91 -19.24 8.24
CA GLY A 218 -36.00 -18.50 8.93
C GLY A 218 -35.78 -18.26 10.44
N ARG A 219 -34.54 -18.08 10.87
CA ARG A 219 -34.17 -17.68 12.22
C ARG A 219 -33.88 -16.18 12.20
N ASN A 220 -34.88 -15.39 12.59
CA ASN A 220 -34.68 -14.07 13.18
C ASN A 220 -33.93 -14.21 14.52
N GLU A 221 -32.76 -14.83 14.53
CA GLU A 221 -31.83 -14.68 15.62
C GLU A 221 -31.22 -13.30 15.45
N LYS A 222 -31.77 -12.35 16.20
CA LYS A 222 -31.25 -10.99 16.33
C LYS A 222 -29.75 -11.09 16.61
N ILE A 223 -28.93 -10.87 15.58
CA ILE A 223 -27.51 -10.68 15.77
C ILE A 223 -27.39 -9.52 16.75
N PRO A 224 -26.78 -9.71 17.93
CA PRO A 224 -26.75 -8.68 18.96
C PRO A 224 -26.09 -7.42 18.38
N ASP A 225 -26.58 -6.25 18.80
CA ASP A 225 -26.07 -4.92 18.41
C ASP A 225 -24.64 -4.69 18.95
N VAL A 226 -23.70 -5.55 18.58
CA VAL A 226 -22.31 -5.49 19.02
C VAL A 226 -21.57 -4.59 18.04
N ASN A 227 -20.92 -3.56 18.56
CA ASN A 227 -20.04 -2.75 17.74
C ASN A 227 -18.83 -3.61 17.35
N ILE A 228 -18.45 -3.58 16.07
CA ILE A 228 -17.26 -4.30 15.56
C ILE A 228 -16.01 -3.92 16.37
N ARG A 229 -15.98 -2.68 16.85
CA ARG A 229 -14.93 -2.14 17.72
C ARG A 229 -14.78 -2.90 19.05
N ASP A 230 -15.87 -3.40 19.62
CA ASP A 230 -15.82 -4.14 20.89
C ASP A 230 -15.31 -5.57 20.69
N MET A 231 -15.32 -6.06 19.45
CA MET A 231 -14.83 -7.38 19.07
C MET A 231 -13.32 -7.41 18.86
N LEU A 232 -12.71 -6.24 18.58
CA LEU A 232 -11.28 -6.09 18.41
C LEU A 232 -10.52 -6.37 19.72
N PRO A 233 -9.35 -7.04 19.64
CA PRO A 233 -8.78 -7.72 18.47
C PRO A 233 -9.51 -9.04 18.14
N PHE A 234 -9.65 -9.38 16.86
CA PHE A 234 -10.35 -10.60 16.42
C PHE A 234 -9.59 -11.86 16.85
N ALA A 235 -10.30 -12.85 17.40
CA ALA A 235 -9.72 -14.13 17.76
C ALA A 235 -9.94 -15.17 16.66
N LEU A 236 -8.87 -15.61 16.01
CA LEU A 236 -8.95 -16.55 14.91
C LEU A 236 -8.49 -17.95 15.27
N ILE A 237 -9.30 -18.90 14.84
CA ILE A 237 -8.97 -20.32 14.73
C ILE A 237 -9.00 -20.65 13.24
N CYS A 238 -7.99 -21.37 12.75
CA CYS A 238 -7.95 -21.81 11.35
C CYS A 238 -7.79 -23.33 11.30
N GLY A 239 -8.44 -23.96 10.33
CA GLY A 239 -8.50 -25.41 10.15
C GLY A 239 -7.72 -25.84 8.92
N ASP A 240 -7.03 -26.98 9.00
CA ASP A 240 -6.31 -27.56 7.86
C ASP A 240 -7.16 -28.61 7.12
N LYS A 241 -8.32 -29.01 7.69
CA LYS A 241 -9.19 -30.05 7.12
C LYS A 241 -10.53 -29.46 6.72
N GLU A 242 -11.00 -29.85 5.55
CA GLU A 242 -12.33 -29.54 5.06
C GLU A 242 -13.25 -30.74 5.35
N ILE A 243 -14.45 -30.46 5.84
CA ILE A 243 -15.49 -31.46 6.04
C ILE A 243 -16.75 -30.96 5.35
N THR A 244 -17.35 -31.80 4.51
CA THR A 244 -18.66 -31.53 3.94
C THR A 244 -19.71 -31.79 5.02
N GLU A 245 -20.41 -30.75 5.43
CA GLU A 245 -21.56 -30.89 6.31
C GLU A 245 -22.69 -31.68 5.62
N PRO A 246 -23.61 -32.31 6.38
CA PRO A 246 -24.77 -33.00 5.80
C PRO A 246 -25.68 -32.08 4.97
N ARG A 247 -25.53 -30.75 5.05
CA ARG A 247 -26.22 -29.75 4.23
C ARG A 247 -25.54 -29.45 2.90
N GLY A 248 -24.36 -30.02 2.63
CA GLY A 248 -23.61 -29.83 1.38
C GLY A 248 -22.65 -28.63 1.40
N GLU A 249 -22.57 -27.88 2.50
CA GLU A 249 -21.61 -26.80 2.68
C GLU A 249 -20.25 -27.38 3.11
N ILE A 250 -19.16 -26.82 2.56
CA ILE A 250 -17.79 -27.20 2.90
C ILE A 250 -17.38 -26.35 4.10
N ALA A 251 -17.32 -26.96 5.28
CA ALA A 251 -16.88 -26.30 6.50
C ALA A 251 -15.42 -26.64 6.80
N HIS A 252 -14.65 -25.64 7.23
CA HIS A 252 -13.28 -25.85 7.68
C HIS A 252 -13.25 -26.25 9.15
N VAL A 253 -12.48 -27.30 9.45
CA VAL A 253 -12.51 -27.95 10.75
C VAL A 253 -11.11 -28.28 11.25
N ARG A 254 -10.92 -28.13 12.56
CA ARG A 254 -9.69 -28.49 13.28
C ARG A 254 -9.96 -29.59 14.29
N ASN A 255 -9.30 -30.72 14.10
CA ASN A 255 -9.48 -31.90 14.97
C ASN A 255 -8.41 -31.92 16.06
N TYR A 256 -8.87 -32.05 17.30
CA TYR A 256 -8.05 -32.35 18.47
C TYR A 256 -8.33 -33.76 18.96
N GLN A 257 -7.52 -34.24 19.90
CA GLN A 257 -7.75 -35.54 20.55
C GLN A 257 -9.05 -35.56 21.38
N TRP A 258 -9.45 -34.40 21.90
CA TRP A 258 -10.59 -34.22 22.81
C TRP A 258 -11.85 -33.69 22.13
N GLY A 259 -11.79 -33.33 20.85
CA GLY A 259 -12.94 -32.74 20.17
C GLY A 259 -12.60 -32.15 18.82
N GLN A 260 -13.62 -31.58 18.20
CA GLN A 260 -13.55 -31.01 16.86
C GLN A 260 -14.06 -29.57 16.93
N ILE A 261 -13.30 -28.64 16.36
CA ILE A 261 -13.66 -27.22 16.31
C ILE A 261 -13.96 -26.85 14.87
N VAL A 262 -15.17 -26.39 14.62
CA VAL A 262 -15.58 -25.80 13.34
C VAL A 262 -15.13 -24.34 13.32
N VAL A 263 -14.38 -23.95 12.29
CA VAL A 263 -13.82 -22.59 12.14
C VAL A 263 -14.90 -21.56 11.81
N GLU A 264 -15.93 -22.01 11.11
CA GLU A 264 -17.08 -21.22 10.66
C GLU A 264 -18.21 -21.20 11.70
N ASP A 265 -17.91 -21.51 12.96
CA ASP A 265 -18.87 -21.29 14.05
C ASP A 265 -18.56 -19.97 14.77
N GLY A 266 -19.49 -19.02 14.70
CA GLY A 266 -19.37 -17.70 15.30
C GLY A 266 -19.31 -17.70 16.83
N SER A 267 -19.65 -18.82 17.48
CA SER A 267 -19.52 -18.97 18.93
C SER A 267 -18.08 -19.22 19.38
N ASN A 268 -17.28 -19.85 18.51
CA ASN A 268 -15.94 -20.34 18.81
C ASN A 268 -14.84 -19.52 18.15
N SER A 269 -15.12 -18.90 17.00
CA SER A 269 -14.14 -18.17 16.19
C SER A 269 -14.74 -16.91 15.60
N ASP A 270 -13.95 -15.82 15.61
CA ASP A 270 -14.33 -14.55 15.02
C ASP A 270 -14.06 -14.52 13.49
N PHE A 271 -13.75 -15.67 12.88
CA PHE A 271 -13.30 -15.78 11.49
C PHE A 271 -14.35 -15.32 10.48
N ILE A 272 -15.61 -15.69 10.67
CA ILE A 272 -16.72 -15.30 9.79
C ILE A 272 -16.84 -13.77 9.76
N PHE A 273 -16.82 -13.13 10.92
CA PHE A 273 -16.90 -11.68 11.03
C PHE A 273 -15.74 -11.00 10.31
N LEU A 274 -14.51 -11.47 10.51
CA LEU A 274 -13.34 -10.94 9.80
C LEU A 274 -13.47 -11.12 8.29
N LYS A 275 -13.91 -12.30 7.81
CA LYS A 275 -14.13 -12.57 6.38
C LYS A 275 -15.16 -11.61 5.78
N HIS A 276 -16.29 -11.39 6.45
CA HIS A 276 -17.32 -10.45 5.99
C HIS A 276 -16.85 -9.00 5.99
N ILE A 277 -16.06 -8.57 6.99
CA ILE A 277 -15.50 -7.22 7.03
C ILE A 277 -14.53 -7.00 5.86
N LEU A 278 -13.64 -7.97 5.60
CA LEU A 278 -12.63 -7.86 4.56
C LEU A 278 -13.19 -7.95 3.13
N LEU A 279 -14.14 -8.87 2.90
CA LEU A 279 -14.68 -9.16 1.56
C LEU A 279 -16.02 -8.49 1.26
N GLY A 280 -16.70 -7.99 2.29
CA GLY A 280 -18.03 -7.39 2.20
C GLY A 280 -17.99 -5.87 2.23
N SER A 281 -18.42 -5.30 3.36
CA SER A 281 -18.79 -3.89 3.51
C SER A 281 -17.61 -2.92 3.58
N HIS A 282 -16.57 -3.27 4.33
CA HIS A 282 -15.48 -2.32 4.65
C HIS A 282 -14.39 -2.28 3.59
N LEU A 283 -14.48 -3.11 2.55
CA LEU A 283 -13.50 -3.14 1.45
C LEU A 283 -13.33 -1.75 0.81
N GLN A 284 -14.44 -1.08 0.52
CA GLN A 284 -14.41 0.24 -0.11
C GLN A 284 -13.87 1.30 0.85
N GLU A 285 -14.26 1.26 2.13
CA GLU A 285 -13.76 2.23 3.12
C GLU A 285 -12.24 2.09 3.32
N LEU A 286 -11.73 0.86 3.42
CA LEU A 286 -10.28 0.62 3.56
C LEU A 286 -9.49 1.18 2.37
N LYS A 287 -10.07 1.08 1.16
CA LYS A 287 -9.50 1.70 -0.04
C LYS A 287 -9.53 3.21 0.00
N ASP A 288 -10.67 3.79 0.36
CA ASP A 288 -10.85 5.25 0.41
C ASP A 288 -9.89 5.86 1.45
N VAL A 289 -9.77 5.26 2.63
CA VAL A 289 -8.80 5.69 3.66
C VAL A 289 -7.36 5.55 3.15
N THR A 290 -7.04 4.46 2.45
CA THR A 290 -5.69 4.27 1.89
C THR A 290 -5.35 5.33 0.85
N ASN A 291 -6.32 5.69 0.01
CA ASN A 291 -6.14 6.70 -1.02
C ASN A 291 -6.07 8.12 -0.43
N ASP A 292 -7.07 8.51 0.35
CA ASP A 292 -7.28 9.89 0.77
C ASP A 292 -6.37 10.29 1.93
N VAL A 293 -6.00 9.34 2.79
CA VAL A 293 -5.14 9.59 3.94
C VAL A 293 -3.71 9.18 3.63
N PHE A 294 -3.44 7.88 3.48
CA PHE A 294 -2.06 7.39 3.41
C PHE A 294 -1.34 7.80 2.12
N TYR A 295 -1.98 7.58 0.97
CA TYR A 295 -1.39 7.88 -0.32
C TYR A 295 -1.23 9.40 -0.54
N GLU A 296 -2.25 10.22 -0.26
CA GLU A 296 -2.12 11.68 -0.39
C GLU A 296 -1.10 12.28 0.59
N ASN A 297 -1.01 11.76 1.82
CA ASN A 297 0.04 12.18 2.76
C ASN A 297 1.44 11.83 2.22
N TYR A 298 1.61 10.64 1.66
CA TYR A 298 2.87 10.21 1.06
C TYR A 298 3.22 11.04 -0.19
N ARG A 299 2.25 11.22 -1.09
CA ARG A 299 2.36 12.02 -2.31
C ARG A 299 2.74 13.47 -1.99
N THR A 300 2.11 14.08 -0.99
CA THR A 300 2.46 15.43 -0.53
C THR A 300 3.91 15.49 -0.04
N LYS A 301 4.35 14.53 0.79
CA LYS A 301 5.74 14.46 1.27
C LYS A 301 6.74 14.31 0.12
N MET A 302 6.46 13.44 -0.84
CA MET A 302 7.35 13.21 -1.99
C MET A 302 7.40 14.39 -2.96
N LEU A 303 6.28 15.04 -3.24
CA LEU A 303 6.24 16.23 -4.10
C LEU A 303 6.93 17.43 -3.45
N LEU A 304 6.79 17.61 -2.14
CA LEU A 304 7.53 18.63 -1.39
C LEU A 304 9.04 18.37 -1.45
N SER A 305 9.46 17.13 -1.18
CA SER A 305 10.87 16.74 -1.28
C SER A 305 11.47 16.98 -2.66
N LYS A 306 10.74 16.61 -3.73
CA LYS A 306 11.17 16.82 -5.12
C LYS A 306 11.20 18.30 -5.53
N LYS A 307 10.35 19.17 -4.98
CA LYS A 307 10.40 20.61 -5.27
C LYS A 307 11.68 21.26 -4.72
N VAL A 308 12.12 20.85 -3.52
CA VAL A 308 13.32 21.39 -2.88
C VAL A 308 14.59 21.04 -3.67
N SER A 309 14.67 19.85 -4.28
CA SER A 309 15.83 19.48 -5.10
C SER A 309 15.89 20.22 -6.45
N VAL A 310 14.74 20.61 -7.01
CA VAL A 310 14.68 21.42 -8.23
C VAL A 310 15.07 22.88 -7.97
N GLU A 311 14.74 23.43 -6.79
CA GLU A 311 15.17 24.79 -6.40
C GLU A 311 16.69 24.87 -6.20
N TYR A 312 17.31 23.89 -5.55
CA TYR A 312 18.79 23.83 -5.43
C TYR A 312 19.52 23.70 -6.77
N SER A 313 18.86 23.10 -7.77
CA SER A 313 19.42 22.97 -9.12
C SER A 313 19.29 24.25 -9.96
N ARG A 314 18.41 25.18 -9.55
CA ARG A 314 18.17 26.45 -10.26
C ARG A 314 19.11 27.57 -9.80
N GLU A 315 19.66 27.50 -8.59
CA GLU A 315 20.54 28.54 -8.04
C GLU A 315 22.01 28.46 -8.51
N PHE A 316 22.41 27.40 -9.25
CA PHE A 316 23.80 27.20 -9.68
C PHE A 316 24.06 27.40 -11.19
N MET A 317 23.27 28.21 -11.88
CA MET A 317 23.53 28.65 -13.26
C MET A 317 23.28 30.16 -13.40
N GLY A 318 24.10 30.95 -12.71
CA GLY A 318 24.33 32.36 -13.04
C GLY A 318 25.43 32.48 -14.11
N PRO A 319 25.34 33.42 -15.07
CA PRO A 319 26.32 33.54 -16.14
C PRO A 319 27.53 34.33 -15.64
N GLU A 320 28.70 33.68 -15.47
CA GLU A 320 29.97 34.41 -15.39
C GLU A 320 30.66 34.50 -16.75
N PRO A 321 31.31 35.63 -17.07
CA PRO A 321 31.81 35.92 -18.40
C PRO A 321 33.17 35.27 -18.66
N SER A 322 33.30 34.79 -19.90
CA SER A 322 34.50 34.39 -20.63
C SER A 322 35.84 34.97 -20.15
N GLN A 323 36.81 34.09 -19.88
CA GLN A 323 38.24 34.30 -20.15
C GLN A 323 39.01 32.97 -20.19
N LEU A 324 39.61 32.66 -21.34
CA LEU A 324 40.72 31.71 -21.51
C LEU A 324 42.04 32.47 -21.32
N PRO A 325 43.13 31.85 -20.83
CA PRO A 325 44.05 31.19 -21.77
C PRO A 325 44.75 29.90 -21.23
N ALA A 326 45.47 29.28 -22.16
CA ALA A 326 46.10 27.97 -22.14
C ALA A 326 47.32 27.81 -21.19
N SER A 327 47.55 26.58 -20.69
CA SER A 327 48.67 25.68 -21.11
C SER A 327 49.12 24.69 -20.02
N ALA A 328 49.29 23.43 -20.46
CA ALA A 328 50.17 22.34 -20.03
C ALA A 328 50.61 22.21 -18.56
N THR A 329 50.31 21.06 -17.94
CA THR A 329 51.26 19.94 -17.66
C THR A 329 50.59 18.87 -16.79
N GLY A 330 50.99 17.61 -16.97
CA GLY A 330 50.20 16.44 -16.56
C GLY A 330 50.45 15.89 -15.16
N SER A 331 49.55 15.02 -14.72
CA SER A 331 49.90 13.68 -14.21
C SER A 331 48.66 12.84 -13.92
N LYS A 332 48.66 11.68 -14.60
CA LYS A 332 47.93 10.43 -14.37
C LYS A 332 47.31 10.25 -12.97
N ARG A 333 46.03 9.86 -12.93
CA ARG A 333 45.56 8.63 -12.26
C ARG A 333 44.36 8.04 -13.01
N ARG A 334 44.44 6.74 -13.29
CA ARG A 334 43.47 5.92 -14.02
C ARG A 334 42.42 5.37 -13.06
N ASN A 335 41.22 5.11 -13.57
CA ASN A 335 40.43 3.86 -13.49
C ASN A 335 39.06 4.15 -14.13
N ALA A 336 38.83 3.78 -15.39
CA ALA A 336 38.38 2.45 -15.85
C ALA A 336 36.92 2.14 -15.48
N PHE A 337 35.98 2.49 -16.37
CA PHE A 337 34.87 1.62 -16.79
C PHE A 337 34.18 2.23 -18.03
N SER A 338 34.63 1.81 -19.22
CA SER A 338 33.94 2.09 -20.48
C SER A 338 32.82 1.07 -20.66
N VAL A 339 31.58 1.47 -20.36
CA VAL A 339 30.40 0.80 -20.91
C VAL A 339 29.98 1.60 -22.13
N SER A 340 30.18 0.97 -23.27
CA SER A 340 29.58 1.29 -24.54
C SER A 340 28.05 1.28 -24.41
N SER A 341 27.43 2.45 -24.47
CA SER A 341 26.02 2.58 -24.85
C SER A 341 25.98 3.28 -26.20
N SER A 342 25.96 2.46 -27.24
CA SER A 342 25.44 2.81 -28.56
C SER A 342 24.01 3.31 -28.40
N VAL A 343 23.85 4.64 -28.42
CA VAL A 343 22.54 5.27 -28.57
C VAL A 343 22.08 4.96 -30.01
N PRO A 344 20.91 4.34 -30.21
CA PRO A 344 20.41 4.03 -31.54
C PRO A 344 20.21 5.32 -32.35
N GLU A 345 20.65 5.31 -33.61
CA GLU A 345 20.67 6.46 -34.53
C GLU A 345 19.29 7.07 -34.84
N GLN A 346 18.20 6.49 -34.34
CA GLN A 346 16.83 6.95 -34.58
C GLN A 346 16.37 8.14 -33.71
N GLU A 347 17.03 8.43 -32.58
CA GLU A 347 16.64 9.58 -31.72
C GLU A 347 17.21 10.93 -32.19
N LYS A 348 18.16 10.93 -33.15
CA LYS A 348 18.77 12.17 -33.64
C LYS A 348 17.85 12.96 -34.58
N ASP A 349 16.94 12.29 -35.27
CA ASP A 349 16.05 12.95 -36.23
C ASP A 349 14.94 13.76 -35.56
N GLU A 350 14.53 13.41 -34.33
CA GLU A 350 13.47 14.10 -33.59
C GLU A 350 13.98 15.29 -32.75
N TYR A 351 15.28 15.34 -32.45
CA TYR A 351 15.93 16.45 -31.71
C TYR A 351 16.27 17.67 -32.59
N MET A 352 16.39 17.47 -33.90
CA MET A 352 16.74 18.51 -34.88
C MET A 352 15.64 19.57 -35.12
N PRO A 353 14.32 19.25 -35.14
CA PRO A 353 13.29 20.28 -35.25
C PRO A 353 13.11 21.11 -33.96
N PHE A 354 13.20 20.48 -32.77
CA PHE A 354 13.03 21.19 -31.49
C PHE A 354 14.15 22.22 -31.22
N SER A 355 15.40 21.85 -31.53
CA SER A 355 16.55 22.76 -31.40
C SER A 355 16.46 23.97 -32.34
N LYS A 356 16.00 23.77 -33.59
CA LYS A 356 15.75 24.88 -34.54
C LYS A 356 14.62 25.79 -34.08
N GLU A 357 13.51 25.24 -33.60
CA GLU A 357 12.38 26.04 -33.11
C GLU A 357 12.77 26.86 -31.86
N MET A 358 13.60 26.28 -30.99
CA MET A 358 14.10 26.97 -29.79
C MET A 358 15.10 28.08 -30.15
N GLU A 359 15.94 27.89 -31.17
CA GLU A 359 16.81 28.95 -31.69
C GLU A 359 16.03 30.10 -32.36
N GLU A 360 14.97 29.80 -33.11
CA GLU A 360 14.11 30.83 -33.72
C GLU A 360 13.38 31.65 -32.66
N LYS A 361 12.78 31.00 -31.65
CA LYS A 361 12.16 31.71 -30.52
C LYS A 361 13.17 32.55 -29.74
N ASN A 362 14.40 32.06 -29.54
CA ASN A 362 15.46 32.82 -28.88
C ASN A 362 15.94 34.03 -29.71
N LYS A 363 15.96 33.95 -31.05
CA LYS A 363 16.24 35.10 -31.92
C LYS A 363 15.13 36.15 -31.83
N ILE A 364 13.87 35.72 -31.79
CA ILE A 364 12.71 36.61 -31.65
C ILE A 364 12.77 37.34 -30.31
N ILE A 365 13.04 36.63 -29.21
CA ILE A 365 13.17 37.23 -27.87
C ILE A 365 14.30 38.29 -27.84
N LYS A 366 15.46 37.99 -28.43
CA LYS A 366 16.56 38.96 -28.52
C LYS A 366 16.19 40.22 -29.32
N ALA A 367 15.44 40.06 -30.42
CA ALA A 367 14.98 41.19 -31.21
C ALA A 367 13.98 42.07 -30.43
N TYR A 368 13.06 41.46 -29.67
CA TYR A 368 12.15 42.20 -28.79
C TYR A 368 12.89 42.92 -27.66
N GLN A 369 13.88 42.27 -27.03
CA GLN A 369 14.71 42.90 -26.00
C GLN A 369 15.47 44.13 -26.51
N GLN A 370 16.07 44.05 -27.71
CA GLN A 370 16.74 45.20 -28.33
C GLN A 370 15.77 46.34 -28.65
N LYS A 371 14.54 46.00 -29.07
CA LYS A 371 13.50 47.00 -29.38
C LYS A 371 13.02 47.71 -28.12
N ILE A 372 12.87 47.00 -27.00
CA ILE A 372 12.54 47.57 -25.69
C ILE A 372 13.68 48.49 -25.23
N GLU A 373 14.95 48.04 -25.29
CA GLU A 373 16.10 48.85 -24.88
C GLU A 373 16.26 50.13 -25.72
N ALA A 374 15.94 50.07 -27.02
CA ALA A 374 15.93 51.24 -27.90
C ALA A 374 14.83 52.23 -27.52
N LEU A 375 13.62 51.75 -27.22
CA LEU A 375 12.50 52.58 -26.77
C LEU A 375 12.80 53.23 -25.41
N GLU A 376 13.40 52.48 -24.47
CA GLU A 376 13.84 53.03 -23.17
C GLU A 376 14.90 54.12 -23.33
N LYS A 377 15.87 53.96 -24.24
CA LYS A 377 16.86 55.00 -24.55
C LYS A 377 16.23 56.25 -25.16
N MET A 378 15.22 56.10 -26.03
CA MET A 378 14.50 57.24 -26.60
C MET A 378 13.66 57.96 -25.55
N LEU A 379 13.00 57.22 -24.65
CA LEU A 379 12.22 57.77 -23.54
C LEU A 379 13.11 58.55 -22.54
N LYS A 380 14.33 58.06 -22.32
CA LYS A 380 15.31 58.72 -21.44
C LYS A 380 15.85 60.03 -22.04
N ASN A 381 15.90 60.13 -23.37
CA ASN A 381 16.38 61.33 -24.06
C ASN A 381 15.26 62.36 -24.31
N ASN A 382 14.00 61.95 -24.38
CA ASN A 382 12.83 62.84 -24.52
C ASN A 382 11.68 62.40 -23.59
N PRO A 383 11.52 63.00 -22.40
CA PRO A 383 10.56 62.55 -21.40
C PRO A 383 9.07 62.84 -21.72
N ASP A 384 8.80 63.71 -22.71
CA ASP A 384 7.45 64.18 -23.06
C ASP A 384 6.85 63.50 -24.31
N ASP A 385 7.53 62.52 -24.91
CA ASP A 385 7.05 61.85 -26.12
C ASP A 385 5.98 60.79 -25.79
N ALA A 386 4.72 61.21 -25.80
CA ALA A 386 3.56 60.37 -25.45
C ALA A 386 3.42 59.11 -26.34
N ALA A 387 3.94 59.15 -27.57
CA ALA A 387 3.91 58.02 -28.49
C ALA A 387 4.85 56.86 -28.05
N ALA A 388 6.00 57.19 -27.45
CA ALA A 388 6.94 56.17 -26.97
C ALA A 388 6.41 55.46 -25.71
N LYS A 389 5.71 56.16 -24.81
CA LYS A 389 5.04 55.56 -23.64
C LYS A 389 3.93 54.60 -24.04
N ALA A 390 3.04 55.01 -24.95
CA ALA A 390 1.94 54.17 -25.41
C ALA A 390 2.41 52.88 -26.11
N CYS A 391 3.51 52.95 -26.87
CA CYS A 391 4.11 51.77 -27.50
C CYS A 391 4.78 50.81 -26.50
N LEU A 392 5.36 51.32 -25.40
CA LEU A 392 5.98 50.49 -24.36
C LEU A 392 4.92 49.75 -23.54
N GLU A 393 3.80 50.43 -23.24
CA GLU A 393 2.66 49.87 -22.50
C GLU A 393 1.86 48.82 -23.30
N ALA A 394 1.94 48.85 -24.64
CA ALA A 394 1.33 47.83 -25.50
C ALA A 394 2.19 46.57 -25.71
N ILE A 395 3.48 46.61 -25.31
CA ILE A 395 4.45 45.51 -25.48
C ILE A 395 4.67 44.73 -24.18
N MET A 396 4.55 45.39 -23.01
CA MET A 396 4.44 44.72 -21.71
C MET A 396 3.06 44.12 -21.52
#